data_AF-A0A2E7WZP6-F1
#
_entry.id   AF-A0A2E7WZP6-F1
#
_cell.length_a   1.000
_cell.length_b   1.000
_cell.length_c   1.000
_cell.angle_alpha   90.00
_cell.angle_beta   90.00
_cell.angle_gamma   90.00
#
_symmetry.space_group_name_H-M   'P 1'
#
loop_
_entity.id
_entity.type
_entity.pdbx_description
1 polymer ?
#
loop_
_entity_poly.entity_id
_entity_poly.type
_entity_poly.pdbx_seq_one_letter_code
_entity_poly.pdbx_strand_id
1 'polypeptide(L)'
;MVSEEWIASEVLKVYPNASVEATDLHGSGDHFHVRIVSVEFEGVRPLQRQMPVLKHFKNHIENNSVHALDLKCMTPEQSLKMGNTTFDPHSGKQEFFGIHVRRPNKK
;
A
#
# COMPACT_ATOMS: atom_id res chain seq x y z
N MET A 1 16.07 7.65 7.31
CA MET A 1 14.76 7.04 7.60
C MET A 1 13.83 7.46 6.50
N VAL A 2 12.98 6.55 6.02
CA VAL A 2 11.95 6.88 5.05
C VAL A 2 10.81 7.57 5.79
N SER A 3 10.31 8.69 5.25
CA SER A 3 9.17 9.43 5.81
C SER A 3 7.92 9.20 4.97
N GLU A 4 6.76 9.46 5.57
CA GLU A 4 5.45 9.43 4.90
C GLU A 4 5.42 10.36 3.68
N GLU A 5 5.99 11.55 3.82
CA GLU A 5 6.10 12.55 2.74
C GLU A 5 6.93 12.03 1.56
N TRP A 6 8.00 11.29 1.84
CA TRP A 6 8.82 10.68 0.80
C TRP A 6 8.06 9.57 0.06
N ILE A 7 7.35 8.70 0.80
CA ILE A 7 6.50 7.67 0.20
C ILE A 7 5.44 8.30 -0.71
N ALA A 8 4.74 9.33 -0.23
CA ALA A 8 3.74 10.03 -1.01
C ALA A 8 4.34 10.64 -2.29
N SER A 9 5.52 11.26 -2.19
CA SER A 9 6.24 11.82 -3.33
C SER A 9 6.64 10.76 -4.37
N GLU A 10 7.13 9.60 -3.94
CA GLU A 10 7.47 8.50 -4.86
C GLU A 10 6.24 7.92 -5.55
N VAL A 11 5.11 7.81 -4.85
CA VAL A 11 3.85 7.36 -5.45
C VAL A 11 3.33 8.36 -6.48
N LEU A 12 3.44 9.67 -6.21
CA LEU A 12 3.05 10.71 -7.15
C LEU A 12 3.88 10.71 -8.45
N LYS A 13 5.10 10.16 -8.44
CA LYS A 13 5.85 9.94 -9.70
C LYS A 13 5.20 8.90 -10.61
N VAL A 14 4.48 7.95 -10.02
CA VAL A 14 3.74 6.91 -10.75
C VAL A 14 2.34 7.41 -11.14
N TYR A 15 1.66 8.09 -10.21
CA TYR A 15 0.32 8.64 -10.39
C TYR A 15 0.31 10.16 -10.08
N PRO A 16 0.70 11.02 -11.03
CA PRO A 16 0.88 12.45 -10.78
C PRO A 16 -0.41 13.21 -10.47
N ASN A 17 -1.57 12.67 -10.89
CA ASN A 17 -2.88 13.28 -10.67
C ASN A 17 -3.65 12.65 -9.50
N ALA A 18 -3.03 11.73 -8.75
CA ALA A 18 -3.67 11.10 -7.61
C ALA A 18 -3.54 11.94 -6.34
N SER A 19 -4.52 11.83 -5.45
CA SER A 19 -4.36 12.22 -4.04
C SER A 19 -3.74 11.05 -3.28
N VAL A 20 -2.64 11.30 -2.56
CA VAL A 20 -1.90 10.25 -1.85
C VAL A 20 -1.78 10.61 -0.38
N GLU A 21 -2.17 9.67 0.48
CA GLU A 21 -2.02 9.75 1.93
C GLU A 21 -1.16 8.55 2.36
N ALA A 22 0.03 8.82 2.91
CA ALA A 22 0.89 7.78 3.47
C ALA A 22 0.82 7.86 4.99
N THR A 23 0.80 6.70 5.65
CA THR A 23 0.79 6.57 7.11
C THR A 23 1.83 5.54 7.53
N ASP A 24 2.76 5.94 8.39
CA ASP A 24 3.68 5.00 9.03
C ASP A 24 2.94 4.27 10.16
N LEU A 25 2.83 2.95 10.03
CA LEU A 25 2.01 2.15 10.94
C LEU A 25 2.65 1.99 12.31
N HIS A 26 3.98 1.95 12.39
CA HIS A 26 4.72 1.63 13.61
C HIS A 26 5.56 2.80 14.16
N GLY A 27 5.69 3.90 13.42
CA GLY A 27 6.60 4.99 13.78
C GLY A 27 8.08 4.64 13.56
N SER A 28 8.35 3.48 12.97
CA SER A 28 9.69 2.92 12.75
C SER A 28 10.24 3.25 11.35
N GLY A 29 9.37 3.74 10.44
CA GLY A 29 9.73 4.09 9.08
C GLY A 29 9.97 2.89 8.16
N ASP A 30 9.34 1.75 8.44
CA ASP A 30 9.52 0.51 7.67
C ASP A 30 8.21 -0.16 7.19
N HIS A 31 7.07 0.08 7.87
CA HIS A 31 5.74 -0.38 7.46
C HIS A 31 4.82 0.79 7.12
N PHE A 32 4.46 0.92 5.85
CA PHE A 32 3.61 2.02 5.40
C PHE A 32 2.27 1.54 4.87
N HIS A 33 1.19 2.19 5.31
CA HIS A 33 -0.09 2.15 4.62
C HIS A 33 -0.19 3.36 3.69
N VAL A 34 -0.55 3.13 2.43
CA VAL A 34 -0.64 4.18 1.41
C VAL A 34 -2.00 4.13 0.75
N ARG A 35 -2.75 5.22 0.93
CA ARG A 35 -4.04 5.45 0.30
C ARG A 35 -3.85 6.30 -0.94
N ILE A 36 -4.29 5.79 -2.08
CA ILE A 36 -4.12 6.43 -3.39
C ILE A 36 -5.51 6.60 -4.00
N VAL A 37 -5.90 7.84 -4.25
CA VAL A 37 -7.20 8.19 -4.79
C VAL A 37 -7.03 8.85 -6.15
N SER A 38 -7.52 8.23 -7.21
CA SER A 38 -7.50 8.78 -8.57
C SER A 38 -8.74 8.38 -9.36
N VAL A 39 -9.21 9.28 -10.22
CA VAL A 39 -10.28 9.01 -11.20
C VAL A 39 -9.86 7.95 -12.23
N GLU A 40 -8.56 7.83 -12.49
CA GLU A 40 -7.99 6.87 -13.46
C GLU A 40 -8.21 5.40 -13.06
N PHE A 41 -8.64 5.15 -11.82
CA PHE A 41 -8.92 3.81 -11.32
C PHE A 41 -10.31 3.30 -11.69
N GLU A 42 -11.17 4.12 -12.26
CA GLU A 42 -12.50 3.72 -12.72
C GLU A 42 -12.41 2.61 -13.77
N GLY A 43 -13.20 1.54 -13.60
CA GLY A 43 -13.17 0.37 -14.48
C GLY A 43 -11.89 -0.49 -14.42
N VAL A 44 -10.83 -0.05 -13.73
CA VAL A 44 -9.56 -0.77 -13.60
C VAL A 44 -9.63 -1.77 -12.45
N ARG A 45 -9.12 -3.00 -12.67
CA ARG A 45 -9.08 -4.05 -11.64
C ARG A 45 -8.13 -3.68 -10.48
N PRO A 46 -8.43 -4.02 -9.21
CA PRO A 46 -7.62 -3.63 -8.06
C PRO A 46 -6.11 -3.90 -8.19
N LEU A 47 -5.73 -5.12 -8.62
CA LEU A 47 -4.32 -5.49 -8.80
C LEU A 47 -3.63 -4.63 -9.87
N GLN A 48 -4.33 -4.25 -10.94
CA GLN A 48 -3.75 -3.42 -12.00
C GLN A 48 -3.50 -1.97 -11.55
N ARG A 49 -4.26 -1.49 -10.55
CA ARG A 49 -4.02 -0.17 -9.92
C ARG A 49 -2.77 -0.19 -9.05
N GLN A 50 -2.52 -1.31 -8.35
CA GLN A 50 -1.38 -1.44 -7.43
C GLN A 50 -0.08 -1.77 -8.17
N MET A 51 -0.13 -2.52 -9.27
CA MET A 51 1.05 -3.06 -9.95
C MET A 51 2.10 -1.99 -10.35
N PRO A 52 1.73 -0.80 -10.88
CA PRO A 52 2.72 0.22 -11.23
C PRO A 52 3.48 0.75 -10.01
N VAL A 53 2.78 0.95 -8.89
CA VAL A 53 3.39 1.39 -7.63
C VAL A 53 4.29 0.29 -7.07
N LEU A 54 3.81 -0.95 -7.01
CA LEU A 54 4.63 -2.08 -6.55
C LEU A 54 5.90 -2.25 -7.40
N LYS A 55 5.83 -2.05 -8.71
CA LYS A 55 7.00 -2.09 -9.61
C LYS A 55 7.98 -0.96 -9.32
N HIS A 56 7.48 0.27 -9.11
CA HIS A 56 8.31 1.43 -8.76
C HIS A 56 9.05 1.20 -7.44
N PHE A 57 8.36 0.71 -6.43
CA PHE A 57 8.92 0.45 -5.11
C PHE A 57 9.76 -0.83 -4.99
N LYS A 58 9.72 -1.72 -6.00
CA LYS A 58 10.45 -3.00 -5.97
C LYS A 58 11.94 -2.81 -5.64
N ASN A 59 12.59 -1.84 -6.30
CA ASN A 59 14.00 -1.54 -6.07
C ASN A 59 14.27 -0.99 -4.66
N HIS A 60 13.32 -0.23 -4.10
CA HIS A 60 13.44 0.32 -2.75
C HIS A 60 13.26 -0.76 -1.67
N ILE A 61 12.41 -1.75 -1.95
CA ILE A 61 12.22 -2.93 -1.10
C ILE A 61 13.45 -3.84 -1.16
N GLU A 62 14.00 -4.08 -2.35
CA GLU A 62 15.19 -4.92 -2.55
C GLU A 62 16.43 -4.31 -1.87
N ASN A 63 16.56 -2.99 -1.85
CA ASN A 63 17.62 -2.26 -1.15
C ASN A 63 17.32 -2.05 0.35
N ASN A 64 16.27 -2.70 0.88
CA ASN A 64 15.86 -2.65 2.28
C ASN A 64 15.58 -1.24 2.81
N SER A 65 15.24 -0.29 1.92
CA SER A 65 14.87 1.08 2.28
C SER A 65 13.42 1.17 2.76
N VAL A 66 12.55 0.29 2.25
CA VAL A 66 11.15 0.14 2.67
C VAL A 66 10.89 -1.35 2.91
N HIS A 67 10.43 -1.74 4.10
CA HIS A 67 10.24 -3.17 4.42
C HIS A 67 8.90 -3.70 3.90
N ALA A 68 7.81 -2.94 4.06
CA ALA A 68 6.49 -3.31 3.56
C ALA A 68 5.63 -2.10 3.18
N LEU A 69 4.80 -2.30 2.14
CA LEU A 69 3.84 -1.31 1.63
C LEU A 69 2.47 -1.96 1.48
N ASP A 70 1.50 -1.50 2.27
CA ASP A 70 0.08 -1.78 2.06
C ASP A 70 -0.53 -0.68 1.18
N LEU A 71 -1.07 -1.07 0.02
CA LEU A 71 -1.58 -0.11 -0.97
C LEU A 71 -3.10 -0.18 -1.08
N LYS A 72 -3.76 0.98 -0.95
CA LYS A 72 -5.19 1.11 -1.16
C LYS A 72 -5.50 2.07 -2.30
N CYS A 73 -5.73 1.53 -3.50
CA CYS A 73 -6.02 2.32 -4.70
C CYS A 73 -7.53 2.40 -4.99
N MET A 74 -8.12 3.59 -4.87
CA MET A 74 -9.57 3.81 -4.92
C MET A 74 -9.97 4.97 -5.83
N THR A 75 -11.17 4.88 -6.42
CA THR A 75 -11.77 6.07 -7.04
C THR A 75 -12.20 7.08 -5.97
N PRO A 76 -12.40 8.37 -6.30
CA PRO A 76 -12.90 9.35 -5.35
C PRO A 76 -14.21 8.90 -4.68
N GLU A 77 -15.16 8.35 -5.45
CA GLU A 77 -16.41 7.80 -4.91
C GLU A 77 -16.19 6.64 -3.93
N GLN A 78 -15.27 5.72 -4.24
CA GLN A 78 -14.91 4.63 -3.35
C GLN A 78 -14.29 5.16 -2.06
N SER A 79 -13.39 6.14 -2.16
CA SER A 79 -12.72 6.77 -1.01
C SER A 79 -13.68 7.54 -0.10
N LEU A 80 -14.79 8.04 -0.61
CA LEU A 80 -15.80 8.72 0.18
C LEU A 80 -16.67 7.72 0.96
N LYS A 81 -16.95 6.56 0.35
CA LYS A 81 -17.73 5.48 0.97
C LYS A 81 -16.92 4.69 1.98
N MET A 82 -15.63 4.53 1.75
CA MET A 82 -14.71 3.84 2.65
C MET A 82 -13.96 4.87 3.49
N GLY A 83 -14.30 4.97 4.78
CA GLY A 83 -13.65 5.86 5.76
C GLY A 83 -12.18 5.51 6.01
N ASN A 84 -11.79 5.28 7.28
CA ASN A 84 -10.41 4.88 7.58
C ASN A 84 -10.12 3.48 7.01
N THR A 85 -9.07 3.39 6.17
CA THR A 85 -8.65 2.13 5.52
C THR A 85 -7.33 1.59 6.05
N THR A 86 -6.72 2.24 7.04
CA THR A 86 -5.47 1.81 7.65
C THR A 86 -5.59 0.37 8.14
N PHE A 87 -4.76 -0.50 7.58
CA PHE A 87 -4.70 -1.91 7.91
C PHE A 87 -3.24 -2.29 8.16
N ASP A 88 -2.98 -2.92 9.31
CA ASP A 88 -1.65 -3.40 9.69
C ASP A 88 -1.66 -4.92 9.85
N PRO A 89 -1.11 -5.68 8.90
CA PRO A 89 -1.05 -7.13 8.99
C PRO A 89 -0.06 -7.66 10.04
N HIS A 90 0.79 -6.80 10.62
CA HIS A 90 1.86 -7.20 11.54
C HIS A 90 1.74 -6.63 12.97
N SER A 91 0.75 -5.77 13.25
CA SER A 91 0.36 -5.47 14.62
C SER A 91 -0.19 -6.75 15.24
N GLY A 92 0.54 -7.32 16.20
CA GLY A 92 0.28 -8.61 16.84
C GLY A 92 -1.05 -8.78 17.61
N LYS A 93 -2.10 -8.08 17.23
CA LYS A 93 -3.49 -8.26 17.69
C LYS A 93 -4.45 -8.03 16.51
N GLN A 94 -4.73 -9.05 15.69
CA GLN A 94 -6.08 -9.23 15.13
C GLN A 94 -6.33 -10.56 14.43
N GLU A 95 -7.61 -10.94 14.49
CA GLU A 95 -8.26 -12.09 13.86
C GLU A 95 -8.06 -12.08 12.33
N PHE A 96 -7.61 -13.23 11.82
CA PHE A 96 -7.12 -13.43 10.46
C PHE A 96 -8.14 -13.09 9.37
N PHE A 97 -7.84 -12.11 8.52
CA PHE A 97 -8.48 -11.93 7.20
C PHE A 97 -7.41 -11.95 6.09
N GLY A 98 -7.28 -13.08 5.39
CA GLY A 98 -6.37 -13.25 4.23
C GLY A 98 -6.36 -14.67 3.66
N ILE A 99 -5.96 -14.84 2.39
CA ILE A 99 -5.74 -16.16 1.78
C ILE A 99 -4.40 -16.71 2.25
N HIS A 100 -4.42 -17.72 3.11
CA HIS A 100 -3.23 -18.38 3.61
C HIS A 100 -2.84 -19.53 2.65
N VAL A 101 -1.89 -19.31 1.74
CA VAL A 101 -1.28 -20.40 0.97
C VAL A 101 -0.33 -21.16 1.90
N ARG A 102 -0.84 -22.19 2.57
CA ARG A 102 -0.03 -23.07 3.42
C ARG A 102 1.00 -23.80 2.53
N ARG A 103 2.30 -23.69 2.86
CA ARG A 103 3.33 -24.53 2.24
C ARG A 103 3.04 -25.99 2.61
N PRO A 104 2.99 -26.93 1.65
CA PRO A 104 2.88 -28.34 1.98
C PRO A 104 4.10 -28.76 2.80
N ASN A 105 3.86 -29.40 3.92
CA ASN A 105 4.89 -29.86 4.84
C ASN A 105 5.78 -30.89 4.11
N LYS A 106 7.08 -30.63 3.99
CA LYS A 106 8.02 -31.66 3.55
C LYS A 106 8.18 -32.63 4.72
N LYS A 107 7.78 -33.89 4.50
CA LYS A 107 8.06 -35.02 5.39
C LYS A 107 9.56 -35.26 5.52
#